data_AF-A0A179SAS4-F1
#
_entry.id   AF-A0A179SAS4-F1
#
_cell.length_a   1.000
_cell.length_b   1.000
_cell.length_c   1.000
_cell.angle_alpha   90.00
_cell.angle_beta   90.00
_cell.angle_gamma   90.00
#
_symmetry.space_group_name_H-M   'P 1'
#
loop_
_entity.id
_entity.type
_entity.pdbx_description
1 polymer ?
#
loop_
_entity_poly.entity_id
_entity_poly.type
_entity_poly.pdbx_seq_one_letter_code
_entity_poly.pdbx_strand_id
1 'polypeptide(L)' 'MARAAGIPSHIWNMDARAGAITEAEDAGADLDHIRLAAAHSQAATTQRYSRGAVGKSRRVAELRLAHRALRNGS' A
#
# COMPACT_ATOMS: atom_id res chain seq x y z
N MET A 1 -3.51 -12.99 -25.05
CA MET A 1 -3.86 -13.89 -23.92
C MET A 1 -2.63 -14.11 -23.06
N ALA A 2 -2.70 -13.99 -21.72
CA ALA A 2 -1.54 -13.86 -20.81
C ALA A 2 -0.40 -14.88 -21.04
N ARG A 3 -0.73 -16.15 -21.32
CA ARG A 3 0.27 -17.19 -21.64
C ARG A 3 1.07 -16.92 -22.91
N ALA A 4 0.42 -16.35 -23.93
CA ALA A 4 1.08 -15.96 -25.17
C ALA A 4 2.02 -14.75 -24.97
N ALA A 5 1.85 -14.00 -23.88
CA ALA A 5 2.73 -12.91 -23.47
C ALA A 5 3.82 -13.36 -22.48
N GLY A 6 3.97 -14.68 -22.23
CA GLY A 6 4.96 -15.21 -21.29
C GLY A 6 4.68 -14.95 -19.82
N ILE A 7 3.46 -14.50 -19.46
CA ILE A 7 3.09 -14.25 -18.06
C ILE A 7 2.94 -15.58 -17.32
N PRO A 8 3.64 -15.77 -16.17
CA PRO A 8 3.50 -16.98 -15.36
C PRO A 8 2.06 -17.24 -14.93
N SER A 9 1.64 -18.51 -14.88
CA SER A 9 0.25 -18.90 -14.59
C SER A 9 -0.24 -18.52 -13.20
N HIS A 10 0.67 -18.23 -12.27
CA HIS A 10 0.35 -17.79 -10.91
C HIS A 10 0.15 -16.27 -10.80
N ILE A 11 0.43 -15.49 -11.85
CA ILE A 11 0.24 -14.03 -11.87
C ILE A 11 -1.17 -13.72 -12.37
N TRP A 12 -1.96 -13.10 -11.51
CA TRP A 12 -3.38 -12.84 -11.78
C TRP A 12 -3.63 -11.34 -11.85
N ASN A 13 -4.75 -10.93 -12.48
CA ASN A 13 -5.13 -9.51 -12.53
C ASN A 13 -5.29 -8.88 -11.13
N MET A 14 -5.55 -9.70 -10.11
CA MET A 14 -5.59 -9.26 -8.72
C MET A 14 -4.22 -8.79 -8.21
N ASP A 15 -3.12 -9.33 -8.71
CA ASP A 15 -1.78 -8.89 -8.33
C ASP A 15 -1.47 -7.52 -8.91
N ALA A 16 -1.90 -7.25 -10.15
CA ALA A 16 -1.82 -5.92 -10.73
C ALA A 16 -2.63 -4.89 -9.92
N ARG A 17 -3.85 -5.25 -9.48
CA ARG A 17 -4.65 -4.39 -8.59
C ARG A 17 -3.95 -4.13 -7.25
N ALA A 18 -3.41 -5.16 -6.62
CA ALA A 18 -2.67 -5.03 -5.36
C ALA A 18 -1.41 -4.16 -5.52
N GLY A 19 -0.70 -4.32 -6.64
CA GLY A 19 0.46 -3.51 -7.00
C GLY A 19 0.10 -2.03 -7.13
N ALA A 20 -0.92 -1.69 -7.92
CA ALA A 20 -1.36 -0.31 -8.13
C ALA A 20 -1.83 0.38 -6.82
N ILE A 21 -2.54 -0.35 -5.95
CA ILE A 21 -2.94 0.17 -4.63
C ILE A 21 -1.72 0.44 -3.76
N THR A 22 -0.76 -0.50 -3.74
CA THR A 22 0.46 -0.37 -2.93
C THR A 22 1.32 0.80 -3.42
N GLU A 23 1.49 0.94 -4.74
CA GLU A 23 2.24 2.04 -5.35
C GLU A 23 1.61 3.41 -5.03
N ALA A 24 0.28 3.52 -5.11
CA ALA A 24 -0.42 4.76 -4.78
C ALA A 24 -0.27 5.14 -3.30
N GLU A 25 -0.32 4.17 -2.39
CA GLU A 25 -0.07 4.43 -0.97
C GLU A 25 1.38 4.83 -0.71
N ASP A 26 2.35 4.16 -1.34
CA ASP A 26 3.78 4.49 -1.20
C ASP A 26 4.10 5.89 -1.77
N ALA A 27 3.37 6.32 -2.80
CA ALA A 27 3.39 7.69 -3.33
C ALA A 27 2.69 8.70 -2.40
N GLY A 28 2.07 8.26 -1.30
CA GLY A 28 1.42 9.10 -0.31
C GLY A 28 0.01 9.57 -0.71
N ALA A 29 -0.63 8.90 -1.67
CA ALA A 29 -2.01 9.23 -2.03
C ALA A 29 -2.99 8.93 -0.88
N ASP A 30 -4.07 9.70 -0.83
CA ASP A 30 -5.11 9.53 0.17
C ASP A 30 -5.86 8.20 0.01
N LEU A 31 -6.15 7.53 1.12
CA LEU A 31 -6.78 6.21 1.11
C LEU A 31 -8.17 6.23 0.47
N ASP A 32 -8.93 7.32 0.60
CA ASP A 32 -10.26 7.44 -0.01
C ASP A 32 -10.17 7.60 -1.52
N HIS A 33 -9.18 8.36 -2.00
CA HIS A 33 -8.89 8.47 -3.44
C HIS A 33 -8.48 7.12 -4.04
N ILE A 34 -7.59 6.39 -3.36
CA ILE A 34 -7.18 5.05 -3.77
C ILE A 34 -8.37 4.08 -3.78
N ARG A 35 -9.24 4.16 -2.77
CA ARG A 35 -10.47 3.35 -2.66
C ARG A 35 -11.41 3.61 -3.82
N LEU A 36 -11.66 4.88 -4.16
CA LEU A 36 -12.51 5.25 -5.29
C LEU A 36 -11.91 4.79 -6.62
N ALA A 37 -10.60 4.98 -6.83
CA ALA A 37 -9.89 4.50 -8.02
C ALA A 37 -9.92 2.97 -8.16
N ALA A 38 -9.89 2.25 -7.04
CA ALA A 38 -10.04 0.79 -6.99
C ALA A 38 -11.50 0.31 -7.06
N ALA A 39 -12.47 1.23 -7.14
CA ALA A 39 -13.92 0.96 -7.12
C ALA A 39 -14.37 0.14 -5.89
N HIS A 40 -13.72 0.35 -4.75
CA HIS A 40 -14.08 -0.32 -3.50
C HIS A 40 -15.11 0.49 -2.71
N SER A 41 -16.15 -0.18 -2.21
CA SER A 41 -17.16 0.46 -1.37
C SER A 41 -16.63 0.80 0.03
N GLN A 42 -15.69 -0.01 0.55
CA GLN A 42 -15.15 0.13 1.90
C GLN A 42 -13.63 0.24 1.87
N ALA A 43 -13.08 1.12 2.71
CA ALA A 43 -11.64 1.30 2.84
C ALA A 43 -10.93 0.02 3.33
N ALA A 44 -11.61 -0.80 4.15
CA ALA A 44 -11.11 -2.09 4.60
C ALA A 44 -10.78 -3.04 3.43
N THR A 45 -11.55 -2.98 2.34
CA THR A 45 -11.25 -3.77 1.14
C THR A 45 -9.95 -3.28 0.52
N THR A 46 -9.76 -1.97 0.34
CA THR A 46 -8.50 -1.40 -0.18
C THR A 46 -7.29 -1.79 0.66
N GLN A 47 -7.41 -1.71 2.00
CA GLN A 47 -6.33 -2.09 2.91
C GLN A 47 -5.89 -3.55 2.76
N ARG A 48 -6.81 -4.48 2.45
CA ARG A 48 -6.45 -5.90 2.19
C ARG A 48 -5.60 -6.09 0.93
N TYR A 49 -5.68 -5.17 -0.02
CA TYR A 49 -4.87 -5.21 -1.25
C TYR A 49 -3.52 -4.50 -1.09
N SER A 50 -3.34 -3.71 -0.03
CA SER A 50 -2.05 -3.12 0.30
C SER A 50 -1.06 -4.20 0.75
N ARG A 51 0.03 -4.39 0.00
CA ARG A 51 1.06 -5.39 0.31
C ARG A 51 2.39 -4.77 0.81
N GLY A 52 2.49 -3.43 0.86
CA GLY A 52 3.69 -2.66 1.25
C GLY A 52 3.93 -2.53 2.77
N ALA A 53 3.85 -3.62 3.53
CA ALA A 53 3.91 -3.56 5.01
C ALA A 53 5.27 -3.05 5.54
N VAL A 54 6.39 -3.38 4.88
CA VAL A 54 7.75 -3.08 5.38
C VAL A 54 8.05 -1.58 5.41
N GLY A 55 7.67 -0.84 4.35
CA GLY A 55 7.85 0.61 4.29
C GLY A 55 7.06 1.35 5.36
N LYS A 56 5.81 0.92 5.59
CA LYS A 56 4.92 1.46 6.62
C LYS A 56 5.44 1.21 8.03
N SER A 57 5.92 0.00 8.33
CA SER A 57 6.51 -0.31 9.63
C SER A 57 7.75 0.53 9.93
N ARG A 58 8.62 0.74 8.93
CA ARG A 58 9.79 1.64 9.06
C ARG A 58 9.34 3.06 9.37
N ARG A 59 8.38 3.60 8.61
CA ARG A 59 7.88 4.96 8.82
C ARG A 59 7.31 5.17 10.22
N VAL A 60 6.55 4.21 10.74
CA VAL A 60 6.03 4.25 12.12
C VAL A 60 7.18 4.24 13.14
N ALA A 61 8.21 3.42 12.93
CA ALA A 61 9.37 3.39 13.81
C ALA A 61 10.10 4.74 13.85
N GLU A 62 10.33 5.39 12.71
CA GLU A 62 10.91 6.72 12.61
C GLU A 62 10.09 7.76 13.38
N LEU A 63 8.76 7.78 13.17
CA LEU A 63 7.85 8.70 13.86
C LEU A 63 7.88 8.50 15.38
N ARG A 64 7.96 7.25 15.85
CA ARG A 64 8.10 6.94 17.28
C ARG A 64 9.42 7.42 17.86
N LEU A 65 10.52 7.32 17.11
CA LEU A 65 11.83 7.85 17.53
C LEU A 65 11.81 9.38 17.61
N ALA A 66 11.27 10.05 16.59
CA ALA A 66 11.14 11.51 16.56
C ALA A 66 10.29 12.04 17.74
N HIS A 67 9.17 11.39 18.04
CA HIS A 67 8.32 11.76 19.18
C HIS A 67 9.04 11.63 20.53
N ARG A 68 9.87 10.59 20.70
CA ARG A 68 10.68 10.40 21.92
C ARG A 68 11.77 11.46 22.06
N ALA A 69 12.44 11.79 20.96
CA ALA A 69 13.47 12.82 20.95
C ALA A 69 12.92 14.20 21.37
N LEU A 70 11.73 14.57 20.86
CA LEU A 70 11.05 15.81 21.24
C LEU A 70 10.69 15.89 22.73
N ARG A 71 10.27 14.77 23.34
CA ARG A 71 9.91 14.71 24.77
C ARG A 71 11.10 14.66 25.73
N ASN A 72 12.26 14.18 25.26
CA ASN A 72 13.45 14.06 26.09
C ASN A 72 14.37 15.30 25.99
N GLY A 73 14.10 16.20 25.04
CA GLY A 73 14.81 17.47 24.87
C GLY A 73 14.11 18.68 25.51
N SER A 74 13.05 18.46 26.29
CA SER A 74 12.30 19.46 27.07
C SER A 74 12.58 19.33 28.56
#